data_AF-D1VTV9-F1
#
_entry.id   AF-D1VTV9-F1
#
_cell.length_a   1.000
_cell.length_b   1.000
_cell.length_c   1.000
_cell.angle_alpha   90.00
_cell.angle_beta   90.00
_cell.angle_gamma   90.00
#
_symmetry.space_group_name_H-M   'P 1'
#
loop_
_entity.id
_entity.type
_entity.pdbx_description
1 polymer ?
#
loop_
_entity_poly.entity_id
_entity_poly.type
_entity_poly.pdbx_seq_one_letter_code
_entity_poly.pdbx_strand_id
1 'polypeptide(L)'
;PGPGIDESLQNAKIKAMDEIGSLRYLSNDEKQGFISRVMSATTVLDVYNIVLEAKAKNIENMSNTNPQPNPYPNPWGGGGSSWNPSQPSPFPGGGGGGYYPSNPNYNNSNNNYNSGNSTVNNYYGSTNNGSGSASGPIQSPSSNSKNGQKVSLKKEAPYMQGYNGKFRPNDSLTRAEAAQIIANALMKDGYKLNDSDRINFKDVKEKDWFYNAVRLASQAGLVKGYENGNFMPNKKISRAEWISILKRFKKLSNASGNGLNMKANHWALKEVQAALDNGWLEIYVDKKVKFVADQPITRAEVAAIANKAFGRLIDTNYIDANKSTLFIASDINKGMWSYYDIICASNTFLQDGANYKANVRKDDKNAYNIDVSSYKIDMLRFQ
;
A
#
# COMPACT_ATOMS: atom_id res chain seq x y z
N PRO A 1 -8.56 -18.11 -36.66
CA PRO A 1 -8.21 -17.30 -35.47
C PRO A 1 -8.86 -17.91 -34.22
N GLY A 2 -8.12 -18.74 -33.49
CA GLY A 2 -8.64 -19.41 -32.30
C GLY A 2 -9.05 -18.42 -31.21
N PRO A 3 -9.99 -18.78 -30.32
CA PRO A 3 -10.37 -17.93 -29.21
C PRO A 3 -9.14 -17.76 -28.32
N GLY A 4 -8.60 -16.55 -28.25
CA GLY A 4 -7.51 -16.24 -27.34
C GLY A 4 -7.94 -16.62 -25.94
N ILE A 5 -7.27 -17.62 -25.36
CA ILE A 5 -7.37 -17.92 -23.94
C ILE A 5 -7.15 -16.60 -23.22
N ASP A 6 -8.13 -16.17 -22.42
CA ASP A 6 -8.19 -14.85 -21.82
C ASP A 6 -6.90 -14.55 -21.04
N GLU A 7 -6.09 -13.62 -21.54
CA GLU A 7 -4.81 -13.23 -20.96
C GLU A 7 -4.98 -12.80 -19.48
N SER A 8 -6.18 -12.35 -19.09
CA SER A 8 -6.52 -12.04 -17.70
C SER A 8 -6.59 -13.28 -16.81
N LEU A 9 -7.15 -14.39 -17.30
CA LEU A 9 -7.22 -15.66 -16.57
C LEU A 9 -5.83 -16.26 -16.35
N GLN A 10 -4.99 -16.22 -17.38
CA GLN A 10 -3.62 -16.72 -17.26
C GLN A 10 -2.81 -15.92 -16.24
N ASN A 11 -2.93 -14.58 -16.26
CA ASN A 11 -2.29 -13.71 -15.28
C ASN A 11 -2.82 -13.92 -13.85
N ALA A 12 -4.12 -14.14 -13.69
CA ALA A 12 -4.72 -14.47 -12.40
C ALA A 12 -4.17 -15.81 -11.86
N LYS A 13 -4.06 -16.83 -12.73
CA LYS A 13 -3.49 -18.13 -12.37
C LYS A 13 -2.03 -18.02 -11.91
N ILE A 14 -1.20 -17.26 -12.62
CA ILE A 14 0.22 -17.05 -12.24
C ILE A 14 0.32 -16.41 -10.85
N LYS A 15 -0.39 -15.31 -10.61
CA LYS A 15 -0.40 -14.64 -9.31
C LYS A 15 -0.89 -15.55 -8.19
N ALA A 16 -1.94 -16.34 -8.46
CA ALA A 16 -2.48 -17.29 -7.50
C ALA A 16 -1.48 -18.38 -7.12
N MET A 17 -0.70 -18.89 -8.08
CA MET A 17 0.34 -19.88 -7.80
C MET A 17 1.44 -19.32 -6.91
N ASP A 18 1.91 -18.10 -7.18
CA ASP A 18 2.90 -17.41 -6.34
C ASP A 18 2.35 -17.19 -4.91
N GLU A 19 1.12 -16.72 -4.81
CA GLU A 19 0.46 -16.45 -3.53
C GLU A 19 0.29 -17.72 -2.70
N ILE A 20 -0.22 -18.82 -3.29
CA ILE A 20 -0.32 -20.13 -2.64
C ILE A 20 1.06 -20.66 -2.25
N GLY A 21 2.06 -20.50 -3.12
CA GLY A 21 3.44 -20.89 -2.87
C GLY A 21 4.02 -20.24 -1.61
N SER A 22 3.64 -18.99 -1.34
CA SER A 22 4.10 -18.21 -0.19
C SER A 22 3.46 -18.56 1.16
N LEU A 23 2.36 -19.34 1.18
CA LEU A 23 1.63 -19.69 2.40
C LEU A 23 2.48 -20.63 3.29
N ARG A 24 2.81 -20.19 4.51
CA ARG A 24 3.81 -20.86 5.36
C ARG A 24 3.32 -22.12 6.07
N TYR A 25 2.03 -22.23 6.32
CA TYR A 25 1.42 -23.29 7.12
C TYR A 25 0.70 -24.34 6.27
N LEU A 26 0.77 -24.24 4.94
CA LEU A 26 0.42 -25.32 4.05
C LEU A 26 1.63 -26.23 3.82
N SER A 27 1.41 -27.54 3.90
CA SER A 27 2.35 -28.53 3.41
C SER A 27 2.55 -28.41 1.89
N ASN A 28 3.64 -28.99 1.38
CA ASN A 28 3.90 -29.00 -0.06
C ASN A 28 2.75 -29.69 -0.83
N ASP A 29 2.18 -30.76 -0.30
CA ASP A 29 1.09 -31.50 -0.93
C ASP A 29 -0.20 -30.66 -0.99
N GLU A 30 -0.55 -29.96 0.10
CA GLU A 30 -1.68 -29.03 0.10
C GLU A 30 -1.49 -27.91 -0.92
N LYS A 31 -0.29 -27.31 -0.99
CA LYS A 31 0.04 -26.30 -2.00
C LYS A 31 -0.16 -26.83 -3.41
N GLN A 32 0.36 -28.03 -3.70
CA GLN A 32 0.20 -28.64 -5.03
C GLN A 32 -1.27 -28.93 -5.34
N GLY A 33 -2.06 -29.38 -4.37
CA GLY A 33 -3.51 -29.58 -4.55
C GLY A 33 -4.24 -28.30 -4.94
N PHE A 34 -3.94 -27.18 -4.27
CA PHE A 34 -4.52 -25.88 -4.64
C PHE A 34 -3.99 -25.38 -5.99
N ILE A 35 -2.69 -25.52 -6.28
CA ILE A 35 -2.10 -25.14 -7.57
C ILE A 35 -2.74 -25.92 -8.73
N SER A 36 -2.97 -27.22 -8.57
CA SER A 36 -3.68 -28.04 -9.57
C SER A 36 -5.10 -27.53 -9.85
N ARG A 37 -5.82 -27.11 -8.81
CA ARG A 37 -7.15 -26.51 -8.95
C ARG A 37 -7.08 -25.14 -9.64
N VAL A 38 -6.08 -24.32 -9.31
CA VAL A 38 -5.85 -23.03 -10.01
C VAL A 38 -5.60 -23.27 -11.50
N MET A 39 -4.82 -24.30 -11.86
CA MET A 39 -4.58 -24.66 -13.26
C MET A 39 -5.87 -25.06 -13.99
N SER A 40 -6.78 -25.79 -13.34
CA SER A 40 -8.04 -26.24 -13.93
C SER A 40 -9.17 -25.20 -13.91
N ALA A 41 -9.03 -24.12 -13.15
CA ALA A 41 -10.03 -23.05 -13.08
C ALA A 41 -10.31 -22.43 -14.46
N THR A 42 -11.59 -22.21 -14.76
CA THR A 42 -12.05 -21.66 -16.06
C THR A 42 -12.41 -20.19 -15.99
N THR A 43 -12.56 -19.64 -14.78
CA THR A 43 -12.81 -18.21 -14.55
C THR A 43 -11.84 -17.62 -13.54
N VAL A 44 -11.62 -16.30 -13.59
CA VAL A 44 -10.79 -15.61 -12.60
C VAL A 44 -11.40 -15.69 -11.20
N LEU A 45 -12.74 -15.69 -11.12
CA LEU A 45 -13.44 -15.86 -9.86
C LEU A 45 -13.15 -17.22 -9.22
N ASP A 46 -13.07 -18.29 -10.02
CA ASP A 46 -12.70 -19.62 -9.53
C ASP A 46 -11.26 -19.64 -9.02
N VAL A 47 -10.32 -19.07 -9.78
CA VAL A 47 -8.92 -18.92 -9.35
C VAL A 47 -8.85 -18.22 -8.00
N TYR A 48 -9.58 -17.12 -7.87
CA TYR A 48 -9.63 -16.35 -6.63
C TYR A 48 -10.24 -17.14 -5.46
N ASN A 49 -11.36 -17.83 -5.67
CA ASN A 49 -11.99 -18.68 -4.65
C ASN A 49 -11.03 -19.79 -4.17
N ILE A 50 -10.25 -20.38 -5.07
CA ILE A 50 -9.25 -21.40 -4.73
C ILE A 50 -8.15 -20.81 -3.84
N VAL A 51 -7.66 -19.59 -4.16
CA VAL A 51 -6.69 -18.88 -3.30
C VAL A 51 -7.27 -18.59 -1.92
N LEU A 52 -8.55 -18.21 -1.83
CA LEU A 52 -9.21 -18.00 -0.54
C LEU A 52 -9.28 -19.27 0.29
N GLU A 53 -9.63 -20.40 -0.33
CA GLU A 53 -9.64 -21.69 0.37
C GLU A 53 -8.23 -22.07 0.85
N ALA A 54 -7.20 -21.82 0.04
CA ALA A 54 -5.81 -22.04 0.43
C ALA A 54 -5.41 -21.18 1.63
N LYS A 55 -5.77 -19.89 1.63
CA LYS A 55 -5.55 -18.97 2.76
C LYS A 55 -6.29 -19.41 4.02
N ALA A 56 -7.54 -19.83 3.89
CA ALA A 56 -8.34 -20.32 5.02
C ALA A 56 -7.72 -21.59 5.62
N LYS A 57 -7.30 -22.54 4.77
CA LYS A 57 -6.62 -23.76 5.22
C LYS A 57 -5.29 -23.46 5.90
N ASN A 58 -4.53 -22.50 5.38
CA ASN A 58 -3.29 -22.03 6.00
C ASN A 58 -3.54 -21.47 7.43
N ILE A 59 -4.66 -20.77 7.66
CA ILE A 59 -5.03 -20.27 9.00
C ILE A 59 -5.47 -21.42 9.92
N GLU A 60 -6.22 -22.39 9.40
CA GLU A 60 -6.61 -23.60 10.15
C GLU A 60 -5.36 -24.37 10.62
N ASN A 61 -4.42 -24.61 9.71
CA ASN A 61 -3.16 -25.29 10.00
C ASN A 61 -2.33 -24.50 11.02
N MET A 62 -2.27 -23.17 10.91
CA MET A 62 -1.64 -22.31 11.91
C MET A 62 -2.25 -22.51 13.30
N SER A 63 -3.58 -22.57 13.40
CA SER A 63 -4.31 -22.76 14.67
C SER A 63 -4.06 -24.16 15.28
N ASN A 64 -3.88 -25.17 14.44
CA ASN A 64 -3.59 -26.55 14.86
C ASN A 64 -2.13 -26.75 15.30
N THR A 65 -1.19 -25.91 14.87
CA THR A 65 0.22 -25.95 15.31
C THR A 65 0.48 -25.33 16.68
N ASN A 66 -0.54 -24.75 17.34
CA ASN A 66 -0.41 -24.14 18.66
C ASN A 66 -1.55 -24.61 19.60
N PRO A 67 -1.45 -25.79 20.22
CA PRO A 67 -2.45 -26.21 21.19
C PRO A 67 -2.14 -25.54 22.53
N GLN A 68 -2.92 -24.51 22.89
CA GLN A 68 -3.81 -24.60 24.06
C GLN A 68 -4.64 -23.31 24.27
N PRO A 69 -5.85 -23.45 24.85
CA PRO A 69 -6.86 -22.42 25.03
C PRO A 69 -6.73 -21.73 26.40
N ASN A 70 -7.25 -20.51 26.53
CA ASN A 70 -8.04 -20.20 27.72
C ASN A 70 -9.04 -19.07 27.44
N PRO A 71 -10.34 -19.29 27.68
CA PRO A 71 -11.34 -18.23 27.77
C PRO A 71 -11.08 -17.44 29.05
N TYR A 72 -11.03 -16.10 28.98
CA TYR A 72 -11.16 -15.31 30.20
C TYR A 72 -12.28 -14.27 30.12
N PRO A 73 -12.97 -14.11 31.26
CA PRO A 73 -14.32 -13.61 31.39
C PRO A 73 -14.34 -12.09 31.43
N ASN A 74 -15.48 -11.54 31.03
CA ASN A 74 -15.87 -10.17 31.22
C ASN A 74 -15.82 -9.76 32.72
N PRO A 75 -15.03 -8.73 33.09
CA PRO A 75 -15.23 -8.01 34.32
C PRO A 75 -15.77 -6.61 34.01
N TRP A 76 -16.89 -6.27 34.68
CA TRP A 76 -17.56 -4.97 34.78
C TRP A 76 -18.72 -4.72 33.80
N GLY A 77 -19.91 -5.09 34.27
CA GLY A 77 -21.14 -4.39 33.93
C GLY A 77 -21.30 -3.09 34.72
N GLY A 78 -22.22 -2.26 34.25
CA GLY A 78 -22.95 -1.27 35.07
C GLY A 78 -22.74 0.21 34.70
N GLY A 79 -23.83 0.84 34.25
CA GLY A 79 -24.05 2.30 34.20
C GLY A 79 -23.57 2.97 32.90
N GLY A 80 -24.39 3.50 32.00
CA GLY A 80 -25.67 4.16 32.20
C GLY A 80 -25.47 5.68 32.25
N SER A 81 -25.32 6.33 31.10
CA SER A 81 -25.77 7.72 30.93
C SER A 81 -25.92 8.10 29.46
N SER A 82 -27.18 8.36 29.11
CA SER A 82 -27.69 9.06 27.94
C SER A 82 -26.88 10.32 27.57
N TRP A 83 -26.59 10.47 26.27
CA TRP A 83 -26.51 11.79 25.65
C TRP A 83 -27.09 11.74 24.23
N ASN A 84 -28.21 12.44 24.06
CA ASN A 84 -28.98 12.62 22.83
C ASN A 84 -28.38 13.80 22.02
N PRO A 85 -28.26 13.73 20.68
CA PRO A 85 -27.55 14.73 19.90
C PRO A 85 -28.52 15.83 19.45
N SER A 86 -28.18 17.09 19.71
CA SER A 86 -28.82 18.19 18.99
C SER A 86 -27.91 19.39 18.82
N GLN A 87 -27.75 19.69 17.52
CA GLN A 87 -27.54 21.00 16.91
C GLN A 87 -26.11 21.49 16.64
N PRO A 88 -25.93 22.18 15.50
CA PRO A 88 -24.66 22.36 14.83
C PRO A 88 -24.03 23.70 15.22
N SER A 89 -22.71 23.78 15.18
CA SER A 89 -22.04 25.07 15.31
C SER A 89 -20.80 25.19 14.40
N PRO A 90 -20.47 26.42 13.99
CA PRO A 90 -19.97 26.73 12.65
C PRO A 90 -18.58 27.40 12.66
N PHE A 91 -18.01 27.58 11.45
CA PHE A 91 -16.86 28.44 11.11
C PHE A 91 -15.45 27.96 11.57
N PRO A 92 -14.36 28.67 11.16
CA PRO A 92 -13.83 28.72 9.81
C PRO A 92 -12.32 28.36 9.79
N GLY A 93 -11.69 28.45 8.61
CA GLY A 93 -10.31 28.08 8.32
C GLY A 93 -9.28 28.31 9.42
N GLY A 94 -8.65 27.23 9.87
CA GLY A 94 -7.39 27.21 10.58
C GLY A 94 -6.36 26.45 9.74
N GLY A 95 -5.39 27.18 9.20
CA GLY A 95 -4.26 26.60 8.47
C GLY A 95 -3.45 25.68 9.38
N GLY A 96 -3.49 24.38 9.10
CA GLY A 96 -2.55 23.40 9.63
C GLY A 96 -1.47 23.14 8.59
N GLY A 97 -0.29 23.74 8.79
CA GLY A 97 0.88 23.57 7.95
C GLY A 97 1.34 22.11 7.91
N GLY A 98 1.05 21.43 6.79
CA GLY A 98 1.78 20.26 6.36
C GLY A 98 2.96 20.72 5.50
N TYR A 99 4.19 20.51 5.99
CA TYR A 99 5.41 20.82 5.26
C TYR A 99 5.42 20.11 3.88
N TYR A 100 5.36 20.90 2.82
CA TYR A 100 5.83 20.52 1.50
C TYR A 100 7.36 20.52 1.52
N PRO A 101 8.06 19.54 0.92
CA PRO A 101 9.40 19.80 0.42
C PRO A 101 9.25 20.83 -0.70
N SER A 102 9.87 21.99 -0.49
CA SER A 102 9.96 23.08 -1.45
C SER A 102 10.58 22.64 -2.79
N ASN A 103 9.98 23.20 -3.84
CA ASN A 103 10.48 23.30 -5.21
C ASN A 103 11.99 23.59 -5.30
N PRO A 104 12.78 22.90 -6.14
CA PRO A 104 14.02 23.44 -6.66
C PRO A 104 13.78 24.02 -8.06
N ASN A 105 13.55 25.33 -8.13
CA ASN A 105 13.93 26.07 -9.32
C ASN A 105 15.46 26.05 -9.41
N TYR A 106 15.95 25.45 -10.49
CA TYR A 106 17.14 25.80 -11.27
C TYR A 106 18.13 26.78 -10.61
N ASN A 107 19.32 26.28 -10.26
CA ASN A 107 20.52 27.00 -10.62
C ASN A 107 21.64 26.02 -11.00
N ASN A 108 22.03 26.11 -12.26
CA ASN A 108 23.17 25.43 -12.86
C ASN A 108 24.45 26.09 -12.35
N SER A 109 25.39 25.32 -11.80
CA SER A 109 26.81 25.63 -11.84
C SER A 109 27.63 24.38 -11.55
N ASN A 110 28.47 24.04 -12.53
CA ASN A 110 29.60 23.12 -12.46
C ASN A 110 30.37 23.21 -11.13
N ASN A 111 30.84 22.06 -10.62
CA ASN A 111 32.28 21.84 -10.60
C ASN A 111 32.64 20.36 -10.32
N ASN A 112 33.34 19.85 -11.32
CA ASN A 112 34.25 18.71 -11.30
C ASN A 112 35.35 18.96 -10.23
N TYR A 113 35.65 18.00 -9.35
CA TYR A 113 37.03 17.78 -8.90
C TYR A 113 37.27 16.35 -8.42
N ASN A 114 38.42 15.91 -8.88
CA ASN A 114 39.05 14.60 -8.86
C ASN A 114 39.78 14.34 -7.53
N SER A 115 40.01 13.05 -7.25
CA SER A 115 41.17 12.42 -6.57
C SER A 115 41.80 13.07 -5.33
N GLY A 116 42.00 12.25 -4.28
CA GLY A 116 42.91 12.57 -3.18
C GLY A 116 43.09 11.42 -2.19
N ASN A 117 43.97 10.48 -2.54
CA ASN A 117 44.53 9.47 -1.65
C ASN A 117 45.52 10.14 -0.68
N SER A 118 45.40 9.93 0.64
CA SER A 118 46.52 10.07 1.57
C SER A 118 46.35 9.25 2.85
N THR A 119 47.34 8.39 3.02
CA THR A 119 47.74 7.55 4.13
C THR A 119 48.21 8.34 5.36
N VAL A 120 47.90 7.87 6.58
CA VAL A 120 48.84 7.86 7.72
C VAL A 120 48.57 6.61 8.59
N ASN A 121 49.67 6.04 9.10
CA ASN A 121 49.85 4.70 9.66
C ASN A 121 50.02 4.74 11.20
N ASN A 122 49.65 3.63 11.88
CA ASN A 122 50.17 3.06 13.14
C ASN A 122 49.96 3.83 14.48
N TYR A 123 49.79 3.20 15.68
CA TYR A 123 50.50 2.06 16.28
C TYR A 123 49.73 1.46 17.51
N TYR A 124 50.21 0.28 17.96
CA TYR A 124 49.71 -0.77 18.88
C TYR A 124 49.11 -0.48 20.28
N GLY A 125 48.32 -1.45 20.78
CA GLY A 125 48.18 -1.76 22.22
C GLY A 125 47.12 -2.83 22.56
N SER A 126 47.55 -4.06 22.88
CA SER A 126 46.73 -5.20 23.36
C SER A 126 46.77 -5.30 24.89
N THR A 127 45.65 -5.62 25.56
CA THR A 127 45.59 -6.54 26.73
C THR A 127 44.16 -7.08 26.94
N ASN A 128 44.08 -8.37 27.29
CA ASN A 128 42.87 -9.13 27.67
C ASN A 128 42.67 -9.11 29.20
N ASN A 129 41.42 -9.11 29.68
CA ASN A 129 40.85 -10.13 30.60
C ASN A 129 39.45 -9.78 31.17
N GLY A 130 38.46 -10.67 30.94
CA GLY A 130 37.64 -11.25 32.03
C GLY A 130 36.21 -10.74 32.31
N SER A 131 35.20 -11.55 31.89
CA SER A 131 33.88 -11.82 32.51
C SER A 131 32.90 -10.67 32.80
N GLY A 132 31.62 -10.63 32.42
CA GLY A 132 30.69 -11.61 31.87
C GLY A 132 29.28 -11.29 32.40
N SER A 133 28.36 -10.85 31.54
CA SER A 133 26.91 -11.06 31.71
C SER A 133 26.16 -10.75 30.40
N ALA A 134 25.34 -11.70 29.98
CA ALA A 134 24.88 -11.90 28.60
C ALA A 134 23.93 -10.80 28.09
N SER A 135 24.43 -10.00 27.16
CA SER A 135 23.66 -9.32 26.13
C SER A 135 24.08 -9.96 24.80
N GLY A 136 23.31 -10.91 24.30
CA GLY A 136 23.62 -11.55 23.02
C GLY A 136 23.39 -10.58 21.86
N PRO A 137 24.40 -10.21 21.05
CA PRO A 137 24.17 -9.46 19.84
C PRO A 137 23.41 -10.33 18.85
N ILE A 138 22.29 -9.81 18.33
CA ILE A 138 21.56 -10.41 17.22
C ILE A 138 22.54 -10.50 16.05
N GLN A 139 22.80 -11.74 15.60
CA GLN A 139 23.74 -12.06 14.54
C GLN A 139 23.44 -11.25 13.27
N SER A 140 24.44 -10.50 12.80
CA SER A 140 24.49 -10.00 11.43
C SER A 140 24.32 -11.17 10.45
N PRO A 141 23.55 -11.04 9.36
CA PRO A 141 23.50 -12.06 8.34
C PRO A 141 24.91 -12.31 7.79
N SER A 142 25.36 -13.57 7.88
CA SER A 142 26.56 -14.06 7.20
C SER A 142 26.51 -13.66 5.73
N SER A 143 27.43 -12.79 5.32
CA SER A 143 27.62 -12.38 3.94
C SER A 143 28.31 -13.51 3.15
N ASN A 144 27.54 -14.50 2.73
CA ASN A 144 27.97 -15.36 1.63
C ASN A 144 27.67 -14.65 0.31
N SER A 145 28.56 -13.75 -0.10
CA SER A 145 28.61 -13.24 -1.48
C SER A 145 30.05 -13.28 -1.96
N LYS A 146 30.40 -14.34 -2.70
CA LYS A 146 31.51 -14.26 -3.65
C LYS A 146 31.17 -13.10 -4.62
N ASN A 147 32.10 -12.18 -4.82
CA ASN A 147 32.02 -10.99 -5.70
C ASN A 147 31.31 -9.73 -5.18
N GLY A 148 31.57 -9.22 -3.96
CA GLY A 148 31.46 -7.77 -3.62
C GLY A 148 30.16 -7.00 -3.93
N GLN A 149 29.08 -7.66 -4.36
CA GLN A 149 27.87 -7.05 -4.87
C GLN A 149 26.86 -6.97 -3.71
N LYS A 150 26.53 -5.75 -3.30
CA LYS A 150 25.54 -5.50 -2.25
C LYS A 150 24.21 -6.15 -2.63
N VAL A 151 23.59 -6.84 -1.67
CA VAL A 151 22.22 -7.37 -1.82
C VAL A 151 21.26 -6.19 -2.06
N SER A 152 20.39 -6.32 -3.07
CA SER A 152 19.41 -5.28 -3.41
C SER A 152 18.13 -5.48 -2.59
N LEU A 153 17.67 -4.41 -1.92
CA LEU A 153 16.35 -4.33 -1.31
C LEU A 153 15.49 -3.33 -2.08
N LYS A 154 14.20 -3.63 -2.18
CA LYS A 154 13.21 -2.76 -2.80
C LYS A 154 12.52 -1.91 -1.73
N LYS A 155 12.50 -0.60 -1.95
CA LYS A 155 11.86 0.37 -1.06
C LYS A 155 10.43 0.62 -1.51
N GLU A 156 9.48 0.31 -0.65
CA GLU A 156 8.09 0.74 -0.83
C GLU A 156 7.85 2.03 -0.06
N ALA A 157 7.45 3.10 -0.75
CA ALA A 157 7.16 4.39 -0.11
C ALA A 157 5.70 4.46 0.38
N PRO A 158 5.40 5.25 1.43
CA PRO A 158 4.03 5.55 1.79
C PRO A 158 3.37 6.40 0.70
N TYR A 159 2.06 6.21 0.51
CA TYR A 159 1.25 6.97 -0.45
C TYR A 159 0.00 7.57 0.19
N MET A 160 -0.39 7.12 1.39
CA MET A 160 -1.45 7.71 2.19
C MET A 160 -0.89 8.26 3.51
N GLN A 161 -1.53 9.32 4.01
CA GLN A 161 -1.25 9.89 5.32
C GLN A 161 -2.55 10.31 6.00
N GLY A 162 -2.52 10.33 7.33
CA GLY A 162 -3.61 10.79 8.18
C GLY A 162 -3.62 12.30 8.42
N TYR A 163 -4.52 12.75 9.29
CA TYR A 163 -4.66 14.12 9.77
C TYR A 163 -4.56 14.13 11.29
N ASN A 164 -3.71 14.98 11.85
CA ASN A 164 -3.57 15.19 13.31
C ASN A 164 -3.42 13.87 14.10
N GLY A 165 -2.55 12.96 13.63
CA GLY A 165 -2.31 11.67 14.29
C GLY A 165 -3.42 10.62 14.13
N LYS A 166 -4.46 10.89 13.32
CA LYS A 166 -5.54 9.95 12.97
C LYS A 166 -5.52 9.61 11.49
N PHE A 167 -5.80 8.36 11.13
CA PHE A 167 -5.93 7.93 9.75
C PHE A 167 -7.32 8.21 9.18
N ARG A 168 -8.37 8.20 10.02
CA ARG A 168 -9.79 8.39 9.66
C ARG A 168 -10.28 7.32 8.67
N PRO A 169 -10.23 6.03 9.03
CA PRO A 169 -10.44 4.90 8.10
C PRO A 169 -11.83 4.87 7.46
N ASN A 170 -12.86 5.29 8.18
CA ASN A 170 -14.25 5.24 7.73
C ASN A 170 -14.69 6.51 6.98
N ASP A 171 -13.85 7.54 6.92
CA ASP A 171 -14.18 8.77 6.22
C ASP A 171 -14.07 8.54 4.71
N SER A 172 -15.05 9.06 3.97
CA SER A 172 -15.00 9.03 2.51
C SER A 172 -14.03 10.07 1.95
N LEU A 173 -13.32 9.72 0.89
CA LEU A 173 -12.39 10.63 0.22
C LEU A 173 -13.10 11.63 -0.68
N THR A 174 -12.59 12.85 -0.73
CA THR A 174 -12.90 13.80 -1.80
C THR A 174 -12.10 13.48 -3.07
N ARG A 175 -12.55 14.00 -4.22
CA ARG A 175 -11.81 13.89 -5.48
C ARG A 175 -10.42 14.53 -5.40
N ALA A 176 -10.27 15.63 -4.66
CA ALA A 176 -8.96 16.24 -4.41
C ALA A 176 -8.03 15.33 -3.60
N GLU A 177 -8.52 14.69 -2.54
CA GLU A 177 -7.72 13.76 -1.74
C GLU A 177 -7.31 12.52 -2.54
N ALA A 178 -8.22 11.98 -3.38
CA ALA A 178 -7.88 10.89 -4.30
C ALA A 178 -6.80 11.29 -5.32
N ALA A 179 -6.89 12.50 -5.89
CA ALA A 179 -5.85 13.03 -6.77
C ALA A 179 -4.51 13.17 -6.04
N GLN A 180 -4.51 13.61 -4.79
CA GLN A 180 -3.29 13.71 -3.97
C GLN A 180 -2.62 12.35 -3.74
N ILE A 181 -3.41 11.32 -3.44
CA ILE A 181 -2.89 9.95 -3.23
C ILE A 181 -2.17 9.45 -4.50
N ILE A 182 -2.79 9.64 -5.67
CA ILE A 182 -2.21 9.20 -6.94
C ILE A 182 -1.02 10.06 -7.36
N ALA A 183 -1.06 11.38 -7.11
CA ALA A 183 0.05 12.27 -7.36
C ALA A 183 1.29 11.89 -6.53
N ASN A 184 1.10 11.50 -5.26
CA ASN A 184 2.18 10.98 -4.42
C ASN A 184 2.84 9.74 -5.07
N ALA A 185 2.03 8.79 -5.54
CA ALA A 185 2.53 7.59 -6.22
C ALA A 185 3.30 7.93 -7.51
N LEU A 186 2.74 8.78 -8.37
CA LEU A 186 3.38 9.25 -9.61
C LEU A 186 4.75 9.91 -9.34
N MET A 187 4.82 10.82 -8.37
CA MET A 187 6.07 11.49 -8.02
C MET A 187 7.15 10.51 -7.54
N LYS A 188 6.77 9.46 -6.78
CA LYS A 188 7.70 8.41 -6.34
C LYS A 188 8.16 7.51 -7.49
N ASP A 189 7.34 7.36 -8.52
CA ASP A 189 7.71 6.69 -9.77
C ASP A 189 8.61 7.53 -10.67
N GLY A 190 8.83 8.80 -10.31
CA GLY A 190 9.69 9.74 -11.03
C GLY A 190 8.96 10.60 -12.05
N TYR A 191 7.63 10.63 -12.04
CA TYR A 191 6.87 11.57 -12.87
C TYR A 191 7.17 13.00 -12.44
N LYS A 192 7.44 13.85 -13.44
CA LYS A 192 7.69 15.28 -13.25
C LYS A 192 6.49 16.06 -13.75
N LEU A 193 6.15 17.10 -13.00
CA LEU A 193 5.12 18.05 -13.39
C LEU A 193 5.62 18.87 -14.56
N ASN A 194 4.81 19.03 -15.61
CA ASN A 194 5.10 20.02 -16.64
C ASN A 194 4.54 21.38 -16.18
N ASP A 195 5.41 22.34 -15.89
CA ASP A 195 5.00 23.66 -15.42
C ASP A 195 4.32 24.51 -16.49
N SER A 196 4.57 24.21 -17.77
CA SER A 196 3.91 24.89 -18.89
C SER A 196 2.45 24.47 -19.10
N ASP A 197 2.08 23.26 -18.65
CA ASP A 197 0.74 22.72 -18.83
C ASP A 197 -0.16 23.06 -17.63
N ARG A 198 -0.89 24.17 -17.73
CA ARG A 198 -1.89 24.57 -16.74
C ARG A 198 -3.18 23.76 -16.88
N ILE A 199 -3.88 23.60 -15.76
CA ILE A 199 -5.24 23.05 -15.74
C ILE A 199 -6.26 24.19 -15.77
N ASN A 200 -7.35 23.98 -16.52
CA ASN A 200 -8.38 25.01 -16.77
C ASN A 200 -9.70 24.73 -16.01
N PHE A 201 -9.63 24.08 -14.84
CA PHE A 201 -10.82 23.85 -14.02
C PHE A 201 -11.22 25.12 -13.28
N LYS A 202 -12.47 25.56 -13.43
CA LYS A 202 -12.96 26.84 -12.87
C LYS A 202 -12.94 26.87 -11.33
N ASP A 203 -12.98 25.70 -10.71
CA ASP A 203 -13.07 25.49 -9.26
C ASP A 203 -11.76 24.97 -8.64
N VAL A 204 -10.63 25.04 -9.37
CA VAL A 204 -9.29 24.71 -8.87
C VAL A 204 -8.36 25.90 -9.10
N LYS A 205 -7.90 26.52 -8.02
CA LYS A 205 -7.05 27.71 -8.04
C LYS A 205 -5.61 27.32 -7.70
N GLU A 206 -4.62 28.06 -8.22
CA GLU A 206 -3.19 27.78 -7.99
C GLU A 206 -2.80 27.72 -6.51
N LYS A 207 -3.51 28.47 -5.65
CA LYS A 207 -3.30 28.50 -4.20
C LYS A 207 -3.94 27.34 -3.43
N ASP A 208 -4.76 26.52 -4.08
CA ASP A 208 -5.41 25.40 -3.42
C ASP A 208 -4.38 24.30 -3.14
N TRP A 209 -4.44 23.71 -1.94
CA TRP A 209 -3.47 22.69 -1.52
C TRP A 209 -3.39 21.48 -2.47
N PHE A 210 -4.49 21.20 -3.18
CA PHE A 210 -4.62 20.11 -4.14
C PHE A 210 -4.27 20.51 -5.59
N TYR A 211 -3.93 21.77 -5.87
CA TYR A 211 -3.72 22.27 -7.24
C TYR A 211 -2.70 21.41 -8.01
N ASN A 212 -1.51 21.22 -7.43
CA ASN A 212 -0.44 20.44 -8.05
C ASN A 212 -0.81 18.97 -8.22
N ALA A 213 -1.55 18.40 -7.27
CA ALA A 213 -1.99 17.01 -7.35
C ALA A 213 -3.01 16.80 -8.48
N VAL A 214 -4.01 17.67 -8.56
CA VAL A 214 -5.01 17.65 -9.66
C VAL A 214 -4.32 17.87 -11.00
N ARG A 215 -3.39 18.82 -11.07
CA ARG A 215 -2.60 19.11 -12.27
C ARG A 215 -1.80 17.88 -12.72
N LEU A 216 -1.03 17.27 -11.83
CA LEU A 216 -0.22 16.09 -12.14
C LEU A 216 -1.09 14.90 -12.59
N ALA A 217 -2.15 14.59 -11.84
CA ALA A 217 -3.05 13.49 -12.17
C ALA A 217 -3.80 13.73 -13.49
N SER A 218 -4.11 14.98 -13.83
CA SER A 218 -4.74 15.35 -15.10
C SER A 218 -3.76 15.25 -16.26
N GLN A 219 -2.53 15.75 -16.11
CA GLN A 219 -1.45 15.62 -17.12
C GLN A 219 -1.13 14.15 -17.40
N ALA A 220 -1.15 13.30 -16.37
CA ALA A 220 -1.00 11.85 -16.51
C ALA A 220 -2.24 11.14 -17.10
N GLY A 221 -3.31 11.86 -17.43
CA GLY A 221 -4.54 11.30 -18.01
C GLY A 221 -5.36 10.43 -17.05
N LEU A 222 -5.11 10.52 -15.75
CA LEU A 222 -5.71 9.64 -14.74
C LEU A 222 -7.04 10.17 -14.22
N VAL A 223 -7.18 11.49 -14.15
CA VAL A 223 -8.42 12.17 -13.76
C VAL A 223 -8.88 13.13 -14.85
N LYS A 224 -10.18 13.40 -14.88
CA LYS A 224 -10.81 14.38 -15.78
C LYS A 224 -11.82 15.22 -15.00
N GLY A 225 -12.03 16.45 -15.45
CA GLY A 225 -13.13 17.30 -15.01
C GLY A 225 -14.46 16.90 -15.65
N TYR A 226 -15.53 17.55 -15.22
CA TYR A 226 -16.86 17.43 -15.78
C TYR A 226 -17.04 18.40 -16.96
N GLU A 227 -18.06 18.15 -17.79
CA GLU A 227 -18.35 18.92 -19.02
C GLU A 227 -18.59 20.41 -18.76
N ASN A 228 -19.03 20.78 -17.55
CA ASN A 228 -19.23 22.16 -17.14
C ASN A 228 -17.92 22.94 -16.87
N GLY A 229 -16.76 22.28 -16.99
CA GLY A 229 -15.42 22.85 -16.76
C GLY A 229 -14.99 22.83 -15.30
N ASN A 230 -15.68 22.10 -14.42
CA ASN A 230 -15.32 21.93 -13.01
C ASN A 230 -14.65 20.59 -12.76
N PHE A 231 -13.72 20.54 -11.81
CA PHE A 231 -13.16 19.29 -11.28
C PHE A 231 -13.99 18.71 -10.12
N MET A 232 -14.71 19.57 -9.40
CA MET A 232 -15.44 19.29 -8.15
C MET A 232 -14.53 18.69 -7.06
N PRO A 233 -13.48 19.41 -6.60
CA PRO A 233 -12.47 18.87 -5.70
C PRO A 233 -13.04 18.36 -4.37
N ASN A 234 -14.09 19.02 -3.85
CA ASN A 234 -14.72 18.67 -2.56
C ASN A 234 -15.79 17.57 -2.66
N LYS A 235 -16.20 17.19 -3.88
CA LYS A 235 -17.17 16.11 -4.08
C LYS A 235 -16.52 14.79 -3.65
N LYS A 236 -17.28 13.95 -2.95
CA LYS A 236 -16.83 12.60 -2.60
C LYS A 236 -16.65 11.75 -3.86
N ILE A 237 -15.54 11.03 -3.93
CA ILE A 237 -15.24 10.15 -5.06
C ILE A 237 -15.92 8.80 -4.85
N SER A 238 -16.54 8.27 -5.90
CA SER A 238 -17.18 6.95 -5.86
C SER A 238 -16.17 5.81 -5.95
N ARG A 239 -16.57 4.61 -5.54
CA ARG A 239 -15.77 3.38 -5.73
C ARG A 239 -15.41 3.15 -7.20
N ALA A 240 -16.39 3.31 -8.09
CA ALA A 240 -16.20 3.18 -9.53
C ALA A 240 -15.15 4.18 -10.07
N GLU A 241 -15.25 5.46 -9.70
CA GLU A 241 -14.26 6.47 -10.12
C GLU A 241 -12.85 6.13 -9.61
N TRP A 242 -12.70 5.73 -8.35
CA TRP A 242 -11.41 5.33 -7.79
C TRP A 242 -10.80 4.13 -8.54
N ILE A 243 -11.60 3.09 -8.78
CA ILE A 243 -11.16 1.89 -9.49
C ILE A 243 -10.74 2.23 -10.92
N SER A 244 -11.52 3.06 -11.64
CA SER A 244 -11.16 3.49 -12.99
C SER A 244 -9.87 4.32 -13.01
N ILE A 245 -9.57 5.10 -11.96
CA ILE A 245 -8.29 5.82 -11.82
C ILE A 245 -7.13 4.83 -11.67
N LEU A 246 -7.23 3.84 -10.77
CA LEU A 246 -6.19 2.83 -10.57
C LEU A 246 -5.96 1.97 -11.83
N LYS A 247 -7.04 1.60 -12.52
CA LYS A 247 -6.99 0.89 -13.81
C LYS A 247 -6.15 1.68 -14.82
N ARG A 248 -6.42 2.98 -14.98
CA ARG A 248 -5.62 3.86 -15.86
C ARG A 248 -4.18 4.00 -15.38
N PHE A 249 -3.98 4.14 -14.07
CA PHE A 249 -2.65 4.27 -13.46
C PHE A 249 -1.76 3.07 -13.79
N LYS A 250 -2.31 1.85 -13.67
CA LYS A 250 -1.64 0.58 -14.00
C LYS A 250 -1.72 0.21 -15.48
N LYS A 251 -2.30 1.07 -16.31
CA LYS A 251 -2.45 0.87 -17.77
C LYS A 251 -3.12 -0.46 -18.14
N LEU A 252 -4.05 -0.92 -17.30
CA LEU A 252 -4.79 -2.15 -17.59
C LEU A 252 -5.74 -1.95 -18.77
N SER A 253 -6.00 -3.02 -19.51
CA SER A 253 -7.07 -3.07 -20.51
C SER A 253 -8.44 -3.21 -19.85
N ASN A 254 -9.50 -2.93 -20.60
CA ASN A 254 -10.87 -3.20 -20.15
C ASN A 254 -11.12 -4.71 -20.15
N ALA A 255 -11.93 -5.21 -19.21
CA ALA A 255 -12.36 -6.60 -19.18
C ALA A 255 -13.88 -6.72 -19.34
N SER A 256 -14.35 -7.87 -19.79
CA SER A 256 -15.77 -8.18 -19.97
C SER A 256 -16.26 -9.04 -18.81
N GLY A 257 -17.43 -8.73 -18.28
CA GLY A 257 -18.00 -9.46 -17.15
C GLY A 257 -18.75 -8.55 -16.20
N ASN A 258 -19.34 -9.16 -15.17
CA ASN A 258 -20.06 -8.45 -14.11
C ASN A 258 -19.95 -9.18 -12.76
N GLY A 259 -18.73 -9.55 -12.36
CA GLY A 259 -18.50 -10.38 -11.16
C GLY A 259 -18.93 -9.75 -9.84
N LEU A 260 -19.18 -8.43 -9.81
CA LEU A 260 -19.71 -7.71 -8.65
C LEU A 260 -21.19 -7.30 -8.79
N ASN A 261 -21.92 -7.86 -9.77
CA ASN A 261 -23.36 -7.67 -9.96
C ASN A 261 -23.81 -6.19 -10.05
N MET A 262 -23.06 -5.39 -10.79
CA MET A 262 -23.42 -4.01 -11.14
C MET A 262 -24.59 -3.97 -12.14
N LYS A 263 -25.20 -2.79 -12.31
CA LYS A 263 -26.15 -2.56 -13.41
C LYS A 263 -25.44 -2.82 -14.76
N ALA A 264 -26.08 -3.57 -15.66
CA ALA A 264 -25.46 -4.01 -16.92
C ALA A 264 -24.98 -2.86 -17.82
N ASN A 265 -25.62 -1.70 -17.76
CA ASN A 265 -25.26 -0.50 -18.52
C ASN A 265 -24.42 0.51 -17.70
N HIS A 266 -23.91 0.12 -16.53
CA HIS A 266 -23.09 1.02 -15.73
C HIS A 266 -21.79 1.36 -16.47
N TRP A 267 -21.46 2.65 -16.56
CA TRP A 267 -20.31 3.15 -17.33
C TRP A 267 -18.99 2.49 -16.93
N ALA A 268 -18.81 2.26 -15.62
CA ALA A 268 -17.58 1.68 -15.06
C ALA A 268 -17.49 0.15 -15.09
N LEU A 269 -18.46 -0.55 -15.70
CA LEU A 269 -18.58 -2.01 -15.59
C LEU A 269 -17.28 -2.72 -16.00
N LYS A 270 -16.70 -2.28 -17.11
CA LYS A 270 -15.48 -2.89 -17.68
C LYS A 270 -14.22 -2.56 -16.88
N GLU A 271 -14.13 -1.38 -16.29
CA GLU A 271 -13.01 -1.04 -15.40
C GLU A 271 -13.08 -1.81 -14.09
N VAL A 272 -14.27 -1.94 -13.51
CA VAL A 272 -14.47 -2.70 -12.27
C VAL A 272 -14.18 -4.17 -12.51
N GLN A 273 -14.63 -4.73 -13.63
CA GLN A 273 -14.30 -6.11 -13.98
C GLN A 273 -12.78 -6.30 -14.14
N ALA A 274 -12.08 -5.40 -14.83
CA ALA A 274 -10.63 -5.52 -14.99
C ALA A 274 -9.87 -5.50 -13.65
N ALA A 275 -10.31 -4.66 -12.71
CA ALA A 275 -9.76 -4.61 -11.37
C ALA A 275 -10.08 -5.88 -10.54
N LEU A 276 -11.29 -6.43 -10.70
CA LEU A 276 -11.67 -7.70 -10.10
C LEU A 276 -10.77 -8.83 -10.59
N ASP A 277 -10.58 -8.93 -11.91
CA ASP A 277 -9.78 -9.98 -12.54
C ASP A 277 -8.29 -9.91 -12.14
N ASN A 278 -7.84 -8.73 -11.71
CA ASN A 278 -6.48 -8.53 -11.21
C ASN A 278 -6.34 -8.73 -9.69
N GLY A 279 -7.40 -9.14 -9.00
CA GLY A 279 -7.40 -9.42 -7.56
C GLY A 279 -7.41 -8.19 -6.67
N TRP A 280 -7.70 -7.00 -7.22
CA TRP A 280 -7.64 -5.75 -6.44
C TRP A 280 -8.84 -5.57 -5.52
N LEU A 281 -9.93 -6.28 -5.80
CA LEU A 281 -11.25 -6.08 -5.20
C LEU A 281 -11.59 -7.16 -4.15
N GLU A 282 -10.58 -7.82 -3.58
CA GLU A 282 -10.69 -8.90 -2.57
C GLU A 282 -11.62 -8.52 -1.41
N ILE A 283 -11.56 -7.27 -0.92
CA ILE A 283 -12.42 -6.80 0.17
C ILE A 283 -13.93 -6.88 -0.12
N TYR A 284 -14.31 -6.83 -1.40
CA TYR A 284 -15.71 -6.95 -1.82
C TYR A 284 -16.10 -8.42 -2.03
N VAL A 285 -15.17 -9.24 -2.55
CA VAL A 285 -15.43 -10.68 -2.76
C VAL A 285 -15.51 -11.42 -1.43
N ASP A 286 -14.63 -11.07 -0.47
CA ASP A 286 -14.63 -11.57 0.90
C ASP A 286 -15.82 -11.04 1.73
N LYS A 287 -16.64 -10.15 1.16
CA LYS A 287 -17.77 -9.49 1.82
C LYS A 287 -17.38 -8.72 3.09
N LYS A 288 -16.11 -8.32 3.22
CA LYS A 288 -15.65 -7.37 4.28
C LYS A 288 -16.35 -6.02 4.12
N VAL A 289 -16.63 -5.64 2.88
CA VAL A 289 -17.41 -4.46 2.52
C VAL A 289 -18.38 -4.83 1.39
N LYS A 290 -19.61 -4.29 1.42
CA LYS A 290 -20.56 -4.45 0.30
C LYS A 290 -20.18 -3.51 -0.84
N PHE A 291 -19.98 -4.04 -2.04
CA PHE A 291 -19.74 -3.21 -3.22
C PHE A 291 -21.02 -2.51 -3.69
N VAL A 292 -20.94 -1.18 -3.82
CA VAL A 292 -21.93 -0.35 -4.52
C VAL A 292 -21.18 0.71 -5.30
N ALA A 293 -21.21 0.61 -6.64
CA ALA A 293 -20.32 1.33 -7.54
C ALA A 293 -20.30 2.87 -7.36
N ASP A 294 -21.48 3.48 -7.27
CA ASP A 294 -21.65 4.95 -7.19
C ASP A 294 -21.56 5.51 -5.75
N GLN A 295 -21.38 4.65 -4.75
CA GLN A 295 -21.24 5.10 -3.36
C GLN A 295 -19.83 5.64 -3.09
N PRO A 296 -19.68 6.64 -2.20
CA PRO A 296 -18.39 7.15 -1.78
C PRO A 296 -17.47 6.05 -1.25
N ILE A 297 -16.21 6.07 -1.67
CA ILE A 297 -15.19 5.14 -1.16
C ILE A 297 -14.55 5.67 0.12
N THR A 298 -14.37 4.80 1.11
CA THR A 298 -13.68 5.14 2.37
C THR A 298 -12.16 5.07 2.22
N ARG A 299 -11.45 5.70 3.16
CA ARG A 299 -9.98 5.67 3.22
C ARG A 299 -9.44 4.26 3.47
N ALA A 300 -10.12 3.44 4.27
CA ALA A 300 -9.77 2.04 4.48
C ALA A 300 -9.88 1.21 3.19
N GLU A 301 -10.95 1.39 2.42
CA GLU A 301 -11.14 0.73 1.14
C GLU A 301 -10.06 1.14 0.13
N VAL A 302 -9.70 2.43 0.10
CA VAL A 302 -8.61 2.90 -0.77
C VAL A 302 -7.28 2.25 -0.42
N ALA A 303 -6.91 2.16 0.86
CA ALA A 303 -5.67 1.50 1.26
C ALA A 303 -5.63 0.04 0.79
N ALA A 304 -6.70 -0.72 1.03
CA ALA A 304 -6.76 -2.13 0.66
C ALA A 304 -6.70 -2.35 -0.86
N ILE A 305 -7.50 -1.61 -1.64
CA ILE A 305 -7.53 -1.77 -3.10
C ILE A 305 -6.23 -1.27 -3.73
N ALA A 306 -5.68 -0.15 -3.25
CA ALA A 306 -4.46 0.42 -3.80
C ALA A 306 -3.22 -0.41 -3.49
N ASN A 307 -3.10 -1.01 -2.30
CA ASN A 307 -2.00 -1.94 -1.99
C ASN A 307 -1.95 -3.08 -3.01
N LYS A 308 -3.11 -3.68 -3.33
CA LYS A 308 -3.21 -4.73 -4.36
C LYS A 308 -2.87 -4.20 -5.75
N ALA A 309 -3.41 -3.04 -6.12
CA ALA A 309 -3.12 -2.43 -7.41
C ALA A 309 -1.63 -2.12 -7.61
N PHE A 310 -0.96 -1.66 -6.56
CA PHE A 310 0.45 -1.32 -6.56
C PHE A 310 1.38 -2.52 -6.34
N GLY A 311 0.82 -3.73 -6.15
CA GLY A 311 1.62 -4.93 -5.91
C GLY A 311 2.43 -4.88 -4.62
N ARG A 312 1.91 -4.19 -3.59
CA ARG A 312 2.60 -4.08 -2.30
C ARG A 312 2.58 -5.41 -1.57
N LEU A 313 3.71 -5.74 -0.95
CA LEU A 313 3.76 -6.83 0.01
C LEU A 313 2.97 -6.45 1.26
N ILE A 314 2.30 -7.42 1.90
CA ILE A 314 1.65 -7.23 3.20
C ILE A 314 2.20 -8.31 4.14
N ASP A 315 3.40 -8.06 4.69
CA ASP A 315 4.05 -8.96 5.64
C ASP A 315 3.52 -8.70 7.06
N THR A 316 2.42 -9.38 7.39
CA THR A 316 1.72 -9.22 8.68
C THR A 316 2.60 -9.59 9.87
N ASN A 317 3.46 -10.61 9.71
CA ASN A 317 4.39 -11.06 10.75
C ASN A 317 5.43 -9.98 11.05
N TYR A 318 6.03 -9.40 10.01
CA TYR A 318 6.97 -8.30 10.20
C TYR A 318 6.30 -7.09 10.84
N ILE A 319 5.11 -6.72 10.38
CA ILE A 319 4.34 -5.60 10.94
C ILE A 319 4.05 -5.84 12.41
N ASP A 320 3.65 -7.06 12.78
CA ASP A 320 3.36 -7.41 14.16
C ASP A 320 4.59 -7.36 15.06
N ALA A 321 5.74 -7.83 14.56
CA ALA A 321 7.01 -7.82 15.29
C ALA A 321 7.61 -6.42 15.46
N ASN A 322 7.33 -5.48 14.54
CA ASN A 322 7.97 -4.17 14.49
C ASN A 322 7.01 -3.00 14.82
N LYS A 323 5.87 -3.24 15.46
CA LYS A 323 4.89 -2.18 15.80
C LYS A 323 5.48 -0.98 16.53
N SER A 324 6.50 -1.21 17.38
CA SER A 324 7.13 -0.15 18.16
C SER A 324 7.86 0.89 17.30
N THR A 325 8.38 0.49 16.13
CA THR A 325 9.12 1.37 15.21
C THR A 325 8.24 1.95 14.12
N LEU A 326 7.08 1.35 13.84
CA LEU A 326 6.14 1.78 12.81
C LEU A 326 5.28 2.97 13.24
N PHE A 327 4.91 3.81 12.26
CA PHE A 327 3.85 4.79 12.45
C PHE A 327 2.50 4.08 12.39
N ILE A 328 1.76 4.12 13.50
CA ILE A 328 0.39 3.62 13.62
C ILE A 328 -0.46 4.78 14.13
N ALA A 329 -1.47 5.18 13.36
CA ALA A 329 -2.34 6.28 13.74
C ALA A 329 -3.20 5.89 14.96
N SER A 330 -3.54 6.87 15.79
CA SER A 330 -4.20 6.66 17.09
C SER A 330 -5.59 6.00 17.02
N ASP A 331 -6.27 6.09 15.87
CA ASP A 331 -7.58 5.51 15.60
C ASP A 331 -7.50 4.17 14.85
N ILE A 332 -6.29 3.60 14.71
CA ILE A 332 -6.04 2.32 14.04
C ILE A 332 -5.67 1.25 15.06
N ASN A 333 -6.42 0.14 15.05
CA ASN A 333 -6.19 -0.99 15.96
C ASN A 333 -6.25 -2.33 15.20
N LYS A 334 -5.63 -3.36 15.78
CA LYS A 334 -5.45 -4.68 15.15
C LYS A 334 -6.77 -5.42 14.86
N GLY A 335 -7.86 -5.09 15.55
CA GLY A 335 -9.17 -5.70 15.31
C GLY A 335 -9.85 -5.20 14.03
N MET A 336 -9.32 -4.15 13.40
CA MET A 336 -9.87 -3.64 12.14
C MET A 336 -9.49 -4.53 10.96
N TRP A 337 -10.45 -4.82 10.09
CA TRP A 337 -10.21 -5.59 8.86
C TRP A 337 -9.14 -4.96 7.95
N SER A 338 -8.96 -3.64 8.04
CA SER A 338 -8.04 -2.84 7.22
C SER A 338 -6.72 -2.49 7.93
N TYR A 339 -6.46 -3.05 9.12
CA TYR A 339 -5.31 -2.68 9.95
C TYR A 339 -3.98 -2.77 9.19
N TYR A 340 -3.69 -3.92 8.56
CA TYR A 340 -2.44 -4.12 7.84
C TYR A 340 -2.35 -3.27 6.58
N ASP A 341 -3.46 -3.12 5.86
CA ASP A 341 -3.50 -2.30 4.64
C ASP A 341 -3.16 -0.84 4.92
N ILE A 342 -3.71 -0.30 6.01
CA ILE A 342 -3.49 1.08 6.44
C ILE A 342 -2.03 1.28 6.86
N ILE A 343 -1.44 0.32 7.57
CA ILE A 343 -0.02 0.36 7.94
C ILE A 343 0.87 0.33 6.70
N CYS A 344 0.61 -0.59 5.76
CA CYS A 344 1.32 -0.67 4.48
C CYS A 344 1.23 0.64 3.69
N ALA A 345 0.05 1.25 3.62
CA ALA A 345 -0.17 2.50 2.89
C ALA A 345 0.54 3.72 3.51
N SER A 346 0.77 3.68 4.83
CA SER A 346 1.26 4.82 5.64
C SER A 346 2.74 4.74 6.03
N ASN A 347 3.41 3.61 5.79
CA ASN A 347 4.80 3.40 6.19
C ASN A 347 5.72 3.09 5.00
N THR A 348 7.02 3.33 5.21
CA THR A 348 8.08 2.91 4.28
C THR A 348 8.62 1.56 4.72
N PHE A 349 8.73 0.62 3.79
CA PHE A 349 9.33 -0.69 4.03
C PHE A 349 10.47 -0.95 3.03
N LEU A 350 11.46 -1.75 3.45
CA LEU A 350 12.41 -2.41 2.57
C LEU A 350 12.08 -3.89 2.49
N GLN A 351 12.08 -4.45 1.29
CA GLN A 351 11.67 -5.83 1.03
C GLN A 351 12.61 -6.54 0.04
N ASP A 352 12.64 -7.88 0.11
CA ASP A 352 13.49 -8.74 -0.73
C ASP A 352 12.71 -9.50 -1.83
N GLY A 353 11.46 -9.13 -2.06
CA GLY A 353 10.51 -9.82 -2.95
C GLY A 353 9.54 -10.74 -2.21
N ALA A 354 9.90 -11.20 -1.01
CA ALA A 354 9.09 -12.16 -0.26
C ALA A 354 8.71 -11.66 1.15
N ASN A 355 9.59 -10.91 1.81
CA ASN A 355 9.40 -10.47 3.19
C ASN A 355 9.91 -9.04 3.38
N TYR A 356 9.35 -8.36 4.37
CA TYR A 356 9.90 -7.11 4.85
C TYR A 356 11.19 -7.37 5.65
N LYS A 357 12.19 -6.53 5.44
CA LYS A 357 13.51 -6.58 6.09
C LYS A 357 13.76 -5.39 7.00
N ALA A 358 13.23 -4.24 6.62
CA ALA A 358 13.36 -3.01 7.38
C ALA A 358 12.14 -2.12 7.19
N ASN A 359 11.99 -1.15 8.10
CA ASN A 359 11.10 -0.01 7.94
C ASN A 359 11.80 1.26 8.40
N VAL A 360 11.34 2.39 7.87
CA VAL A 360 11.74 3.70 8.40
C VAL A 360 11.12 3.86 9.79
N ARG A 361 11.90 4.40 10.74
CA ARG A 361 11.42 4.59 12.11
C ARG A 361 10.47 5.77 12.21
N LYS A 362 9.50 5.68 13.13
CA LYS A 362 8.51 6.73 13.38
C LYS A 362 9.10 8.00 14.03
N ASP A 363 10.17 7.84 14.82
CA ASP A 363 10.85 8.90 15.56
C ASP A 363 11.95 9.57 14.75
N ASP A 364 12.65 8.81 13.90
CA ASP A 364 13.59 9.34 12.91
C ASP A 364 13.24 8.80 11.52
N LYS A 365 12.54 9.64 10.75
CA LYS A 365 12.07 9.30 9.40
C LYS A 365 13.20 9.17 8.36
N ASN A 366 14.43 9.48 8.74
CA ASN A 366 15.61 9.33 7.88
C ASN A 366 16.42 8.08 8.22
N ALA A 367 16.07 7.36 9.30
CA ALA A 367 16.73 6.14 9.74
C ALA A 367 15.85 4.89 9.53
N TYR A 368 16.48 3.81 9.12
CA TYR A 368 15.86 2.47 9.14
C TYR A 368 16.04 1.84 10.52
N ASN A 369 15.18 0.87 10.85
CA ASN A 369 15.27 0.10 12.10
C ASN A 369 16.43 -0.91 12.13
N ILE A 370 17.20 -1.04 11.05
CA ILE A 370 18.43 -1.83 10.94
C ILE A 370 19.52 -1.01 10.23
N ASP A 371 20.79 -1.41 10.34
CA ASP A 371 21.84 -0.87 9.48
C ASP A 371 21.64 -1.38 8.03
N VAL A 372 21.53 -0.44 7.11
CA VAL A 372 21.33 -0.71 5.68
C VAL A 372 22.55 -0.37 4.81
N SER A 373 23.69 -0.01 5.43
CA SER A 373 24.91 0.44 4.74
C SER A 373 25.47 -0.58 3.74
N SER A 374 25.25 -1.87 4.00
CA SER A 374 25.67 -3.00 3.16
C SER A 374 24.69 -3.34 2.03
N TYR A 375 23.53 -2.69 1.97
CA TYR A 375 22.52 -2.96 0.94
C TYR A 375 22.52 -1.91 -0.16
N LYS A 376 22.10 -2.32 -1.36
CA LYS A 376 21.67 -1.40 -2.41
C LYS A 376 20.16 -1.23 -2.28
N ILE A 377 19.66 0.00 -2.14
CA ILE A 377 18.23 0.27 -2.01
C ILE A 377 17.70 0.87 -3.31
N ASP A 378 16.78 0.16 -3.97
CA ASP A 378 16.10 0.63 -5.16
C ASP A 378 14.64 0.98 -4.85
N MET A 379 14.12 2.10 -5.37
CA MET A 379 12.70 2.44 -5.24
C MET A 379 11.83 1.43 -5.99
N LEU A 380 10.84 0.84 -5.33
CA LEU A 380 9.81 0.03 -5.99
C LEU A 380 8.75 0.95 -6.57
N ARG A 381 8.55 0.89 -7.89
CA ARG A 381 7.53 1.71 -8.55
C ARG A 381 6.13 1.20 -8.23
N PHE A 382 5.17 2.12 -8.17
CA PHE A 382 3.76 1.84 -8.01
C PHE A 382 3.13 1.33 -9.31
N GLN A 383 3.59 1.81 -10.48
CA GLN A 383 3.09 1.42 -11.81
C GLN A 383 3.44 0.02 -12.27
#